data_AF-A0A7C1JGN2-F1
#
_entry.id   AF-A0A7C1JGN2-F1
#
_cell.length_a   1.000
_cell.length_b   1.000
_cell.length_c   1.000
_cell.angle_alpha   90.00
_cell.angle_beta   90.00
_cell.angle_gamma   90.00
#
_symmetry.space_group_name_H-M   'P 1'
#
loop_
_entity.id
_entity.type
_entity.pdbx_description
1 polymer ?
#
loop_
_entity_poly.entity_id
_entity_poly.type
_entity_poly.pdbx_seq_one_letter_code
_entity_poly.pdbx_strand_id
1 'polypeptide(L)'
;MIADPLFLSLLTGACALFLGRLLLILSGMLKDPVLRQLRSYSDTLPSYFFMPALFLWIALFMLFFSMLMMEISDTNFPVFLSSCAPFLLAYLATRFPGMLIKHGWVLLPAWYRALQSYAARDDQRRVAYMWLSLPPRLRWRFSVNDRAFLQWADLVLLTAGVFVEDVFVYQREYHLSKRRQREDSPQSEHT
;
A
#
# COMPACT_ATOMS: atom_id res chain seq x y z
N MET A 1 -2.82 -28.00 -31.49
CA MET A 1 -2.92 -26.56 -31.82
C MET A 1 -2.29 -25.81 -30.68
N ILE A 2 -0.98 -25.58 -30.77
CA ILE A 2 -0.28 -24.71 -29.83
C ILE A 2 -0.65 -23.28 -30.25
N ALA A 3 -0.93 -22.41 -29.28
CA ALA A 3 -1.35 -21.04 -29.54
C ALA A 3 -0.29 -20.29 -30.36
N ASP A 4 -0.70 -19.33 -31.20
CA ASP A 4 0.23 -18.56 -32.03
C ASP A 4 1.37 -17.97 -31.17
N PRO A 5 2.65 -18.12 -31.57
CA PRO A 5 3.79 -17.67 -30.77
C PRO A 5 3.76 -16.15 -30.53
N LEU A 6 3.18 -15.40 -31.47
CA LEU A 6 2.94 -13.96 -31.33
C LEU A 6 2.03 -13.65 -30.13
N PHE A 7 0.96 -14.41 -29.96
CA PHE A 7 0.04 -14.23 -28.84
C PHE A 7 0.71 -14.54 -27.50
N LEU A 8 1.48 -15.63 -27.42
CA LEU A 8 2.25 -15.99 -26.22
C LEU A 8 3.30 -14.94 -25.87
N SER A 9 3.97 -14.36 -26.87
CA SER A 9 4.96 -13.30 -26.65
C SER A 9 4.31 -12.03 -26.08
N LEU A 10 3.13 -11.66 -26.58
CA LEU A 10 2.36 -10.51 -26.08
C LEU A 10 1.92 -10.74 -24.63
N LEU A 11 1.39 -11.92 -24.30
CA LEU A 11 1.00 -12.28 -22.94
C LEU A 11 2.20 -12.26 -21.97
N THR A 12 3.34 -12.81 -22.40
CA THR A 12 4.57 -12.81 -21.62
C THR A 12 5.05 -11.38 -21.37
N GLY A 13 5.02 -10.52 -22.41
CA GLY A 13 5.33 -9.10 -22.29
C GLY A 13 4.40 -8.35 -21.34
N ALA A 14 3.09 -8.61 -21.41
CA ALA A 14 2.12 -8.03 -20.48
C ALA A 14 2.41 -8.44 -19.02
N CYS A 15 2.70 -9.73 -18.79
CA CYS A 15 3.06 -10.23 -17.46
C CYS A 15 4.36 -9.58 -16.96
N ALA A 16 5.36 -9.42 -17.82
CA ALA A 16 6.61 -8.74 -17.48
C ALA A 16 6.38 -7.27 -17.09
N LEU A 17 5.48 -6.56 -17.77
CA LEU A 17 5.11 -5.18 -17.41
C LEU A 17 4.45 -5.10 -16.03
N PHE A 18 3.51 -6.00 -15.72
CA PHE A 18 2.87 -6.03 -14.40
C PHE A 18 3.86 -6.39 -13.29
N LEU A 19 4.76 -7.32 -13.55
CA LEU A 19 5.82 -7.71 -12.62
C LEU A 19 6.81 -6.56 -12.41
N GLY A 20 7.23 -5.89 -13.48
CA GLY A 20 8.05 -4.68 -13.42
C GLY A 20 7.39 -3.56 -12.61
N ARG A 21 6.08 -3.36 -12.78
CA ARG A 21 5.31 -2.41 -11.95
C ARG A 21 5.35 -2.79 -10.47
N LEU A 22 5.22 -4.06 -10.11
CA LEU A 22 5.31 -4.51 -8.71
C LEU A 22 6.72 -4.33 -8.13
N LEU A 23 7.76 -4.58 -8.92
CA LEU A 23 9.15 -4.31 -8.53
C LEU A 23 9.41 -2.81 -8.32
N LEU A 24 8.83 -1.93 -9.16
CA LEU A 24 8.89 -0.48 -8.96
C LEU A 24 8.18 -0.03 -7.69
N ILE A 25 7.10 -0.70 -7.30
CA ILE A 25 6.41 -0.45 -6.03
C ILE A 25 7.29 -0.90 -4.86
N LEU A 26 7.87 -2.11 -4.94
CA LEU A 26 8.72 -2.69 -3.90
C LEU A 26 10.01 -1.92 -3.66
N SER A 27 10.66 -1.47 -4.74
CA SER A 27 11.84 -0.61 -4.67
C SER A 27 11.54 0.78 -4.10
N GLY A 28 10.26 1.16 -3.96
CA GLY A 28 9.85 2.46 -3.43
C GLY A 28 9.80 3.59 -4.46
N MET A 29 10.11 3.31 -5.73
CA MET A 29 10.03 4.29 -6.82
C MET A 29 8.58 4.68 -7.13
N LEU A 30 7.63 3.76 -6.93
CA LEU A 30 6.21 3.94 -7.24
C LEU A 30 5.37 3.94 -5.96
N LYS A 31 5.35 5.11 -5.28
CA LYS A 31 4.65 5.30 -3.99
C LYS A 31 3.13 5.50 -4.15
N ASP A 32 2.70 6.03 -5.29
CA ASP A 32 1.32 6.34 -5.66
C ASP A 32 0.28 5.23 -5.35
N PRO A 33 0.45 3.98 -5.82
CA PRO A 33 -0.55 2.92 -5.62
C PRO A 33 -0.69 2.53 -4.15
N VAL A 34 0.42 2.54 -3.40
CA VAL A 34 0.42 2.22 -1.96
C VAL A 34 -0.37 3.28 -1.20
N LEU A 35 -0.10 4.56 -1.49
CA LEU A 35 -0.78 5.68 -0.83
C LEU A 35 -2.27 5.76 -1.21
N ARG A 36 -2.66 5.39 -2.45
CA ARG A 36 -4.09 5.27 -2.81
C ARG A 36 -4.80 4.21 -1.97
N GLN A 37 -4.14 3.11 -1.64
CA GLN A 37 -4.76 2.08 -0.82
C GLN A 37 -4.89 2.52 0.65
N LEU A 38 -3.92 3.27 1.18
CA LEU A 38 -3.99 3.86 2.52
C LEU A 38 -5.18 4.79 2.69
N ARG A 39 -5.71 5.37 1.61
CA ARG A 39 -6.93 6.19 1.65
C ARG A 39 -8.17 5.39 2.06
N SER A 40 -8.24 4.09 1.73
CA SER A 40 -9.44 3.28 1.95
C SER A 40 -9.54 2.80 3.40
N TYR A 41 -10.74 2.91 4.01
CA TYR A 41 -11.07 2.45 5.36
C TYR A 41 -11.25 0.92 5.41
N SER A 42 -10.30 0.16 4.89
CA SER A 42 -10.33 -1.30 5.06
C SER A 42 -9.90 -1.64 6.50
N ASP A 43 -10.88 -1.91 7.36
CA ASP A 43 -10.64 -2.34 8.74
C ASP A 43 -9.99 -3.74 8.82
N THR A 44 -9.99 -4.49 7.72
CA THR A 44 -9.63 -5.90 7.67
C THR A 44 -8.14 -6.18 7.47
N LEU A 45 -7.35 -5.29 6.84
CA LEU A 45 -5.91 -5.46 6.73
C LEU A 45 -5.13 -4.16 7.02
N PRO A 46 -4.25 -4.14 8.05
CA PRO A 46 -3.43 -2.97 8.40
C PRO A 46 -2.40 -2.57 7.32
N SER A 47 -2.15 -3.44 6.34
CA SER A 47 -0.99 -3.35 5.47
C SER A 47 -1.29 -3.79 4.04
N TYR A 48 -0.71 -3.05 3.09
CA TYR A 48 -0.71 -3.39 1.67
C TYR A 48 -0.06 -4.76 1.46
N PHE A 49 -0.87 -5.79 1.18
CA PHE A 49 -0.39 -7.17 1.04
C PHE A 49 -0.06 -7.47 -0.43
N PHE A 50 1.12 -7.02 -0.88
CA PHE A 50 1.59 -7.18 -2.26
C PHE A 50 2.04 -8.61 -2.59
N MET A 51 2.33 -9.43 -1.57
CA MET A 51 2.94 -10.75 -1.72
C MET A 51 2.17 -11.72 -2.62
N PRO A 52 0.85 -11.95 -2.42
CA PRO A 52 0.11 -12.88 -3.26
C PRO A 52 0.04 -12.42 -4.70
N ALA A 53 -0.10 -11.11 -4.92
CA ALA A 53 -0.07 -10.54 -6.26
C ALA A 53 1.30 -10.80 -6.93
N LEU A 54 2.40 -10.55 -6.22
CA LEU A 54 3.75 -10.82 -6.74
C LEU A 54 3.95 -12.29 -7.11
N PHE A 55 3.58 -13.23 -6.23
CA PHE A 55 3.71 -14.65 -6.52
C PHE A 55 2.83 -15.08 -7.70
N LEU A 56 1.61 -14.55 -7.79
CA LEU A 56 0.70 -14.81 -8.90
C LEU A 56 1.28 -14.32 -10.24
N TRP A 57 1.82 -13.11 -10.29
CA TRP A 57 2.40 -12.57 -11.52
C TRP A 57 3.71 -13.27 -11.91
N ILE A 58 4.54 -13.68 -10.95
CA ILE A 58 5.70 -14.54 -11.21
C ILE A 58 5.25 -15.88 -11.79
N ALA A 59 4.22 -16.50 -11.20
CA ALA A 59 3.72 -17.79 -11.66
C ALA A 59 3.17 -17.71 -13.10
N LEU A 60 2.36 -16.68 -13.39
CA LEU A 60 1.85 -16.43 -14.75
C LEU A 60 2.98 -16.15 -15.74
N PHE A 61 3.95 -15.32 -15.36
CA PHE A 61 5.11 -15.04 -16.20
C PHE A 61 5.90 -16.32 -16.52
N MET A 62 6.22 -17.12 -15.51
CA MET A 62 6.92 -18.40 -15.71
C MET A 62 6.11 -19.36 -16.58
N LEU A 63 4.78 -19.42 -16.39
CA LEU A 63 3.91 -20.25 -17.19
C LEU A 63 3.96 -19.86 -18.67
N PHE A 64 3.70 -18.60 -19.00
CA PHE A 64 3.70 -18.14 -20.41
C PHE A 64 5.10 -18.20 -21.03
N PHE A 65 6.13 -17.83 -20.27
CA PHE A 65 7.52 -17.94 -20.71
C PHE A 65 7.91 -19.40 -20.99
N SER A 66 7.48 -20.34 -20.14
CA SER A 66 7.74 -21.77 -20.35
C SER A 66 7.04 -22.32 -21.59
N MET A 67 5.79 -21.91 -21.85
CA MET A 67 5.07 -22.29 -23.06
C MET A 67 5.76 -21.74 -24.32
N LEU A 68 6.23 -20.49 -24.26
CA LEU A 68 6.97 -19.86 -25.35
C LEU A 68 8.31 -20.57 -25.61
N MET A 69 9.03 -20.97 -24.56
CA MET A 69 10.30 -21.71 -24.70
C MET A 69 10.10 -23.12 -25.26
N MET A 70 9.01 -23.79 -24.88
CA MET A 70 8.65 -25.10 -25.40
C MET A 70 8.39 -25.05 -26.91
N GLU A 71 7.68 -24.01 -27.37
CA GLU A 71 7.38 -23.78 -28.79
C GLU A 71 8.65 -23.49 -29.61
N ILE A 72 9.62 -22.76 -29.05
CA ILE A 72 10.86 -22.41 -29.75
C ILE A 72 11.85 -23.59 -29.80
N SER A 73 11.89 -24.42 -28.75
CA SER A 73 12.93 -25.44 -28.58
C SER A 73 12.50 -26.84 -29.03
N ASP A 74 11.27 -27.01 -29.52
CA ASP A 74 10.66 -28.30 -29.88
C ASP A 74 10.83 -29.39 -28.80
N THR A 75 10.99 -28.97 -27.54
CA THR A 75 11.32 -29.87 -26.44
C THR A 75 10.04 -30.28 -25.72
N ASN A 76 9.74 -31.58 -25.67
CA ASN A 76 8.55 -32.11 -24.99
C ASN A 76 8.64 -32.11 -23.45
N PHE A 77 9.65 -31.44 -22.86
CA PHE A 77 9.79 -31.42 -21.41
C PHE A 77 8.72 -30.49 -20.81
N PRO A 78 7.97 -30.93 -19.78
CA PRO A 78 6.89 -30.14 -19.20
C PRO A 78 7.42 -29.00 -18.31
N VAL A 79 8.06 -28.00 -18.92
CA VAL A 79 8.66 -26.84 -18.23
C VAL A 79 7.60 -26.05 -17.44
N PHE A 80 6.33 -26.14 -17.84
CA PHE A 80 5.21 -25.49 -17.14
C PHE A 80 5.05 -25.94 -15.67
N LEU A 81 5.52 -27.13 -15.30
CA LEU A 81 5.47 -27.60 -13.90
C LEU A 81 6.24 -26.68 -12.94
N SER A 82 7.24 -25.93 -13.44
CA SER A 82 7.96 -24.94 -12.65
C SER A 82 7.06 -23.79 -12.13
N SER A 83 5.97 -23.49 -12.85
CA SER A 83 5.01 -22.44 -12.46
C SER A 83 4.05 -22.87 -11.34
N CYS A 84 3.94 -24.17 -11.04
CA CYS A 84 3.08 -24.68 -9.98
C CYS A 84 3.55 -24.22 -8.59
N ALA A 85 4.86 -24.13 -8.36
CA ALA A 85 5.42 -23.71 -7.07
C ALA A 85 5.02 -22.27 -6.67
N PRO A 86 5.23 -21.24 -7.51
CA PRO A 86 4.77 -19.88 -7.18
C PRO A 86 3.25 -19.75 -7.15
N PHE A 87 2.49 -20.55 -7.91
CA PHE A 87 1.02 -20.60 -7.78
C PHE A 87 0.58 -21.12 -6.42
N LEU A 88 1.20 -22.20 -5.93
CA LEU A 88 0.95 -22.74 -4.60
C LEU A 88 1.29 -21.71 -3.51
N LEU A 89 2.42 -21.03 -3.65
CA LEU A 89 2.82 -19.96 -2.72
C LEU A 89 1.83 -18.79 -2.73
N ALA A 90 1.35 -18.37 -3.91
CA ALA A 90 0.33 -17.33 -4.03
C ALA A 90 -0.97 -17.75 -3.31
N TYR A 91 -1.40 -18.99 -3.51
CA TYR A 91 -2.59 -19.55 -2.85
C TYR A 91 -2.42 -19.67 -1.32
N LEU A 92 -1.26 -20.14 -0.84
CA LEU A 92 -0.97 -20.19 0.59
C LEU A 92 -0.92 -18.78 1.20
N ALA A 93 -0.39 -17.81 0.46
CA ALA A 93 -0.30 -16.41 0.92
C ALA A 93 -1.67 -15.73 1.03
N THR A 94 -2.64 -16.06 0.15
CA THR A 94 -4.01 -15.58 0.30
C THR A 94 -4.77 -16.32 1.41
N ARG A 95 -4.49 -17.62 1.61
CA ARG A 95 -5.20 -18.43 2.60
C ARG A 95 -4.74 -18.15 4.04
N PHE A 96 -3.45 -17.90 4.25
CA PHE A 96 -2.84 -17.75 5.58
C PHE A 96 -2.03 -16.45 5.72
N PRO A 97 -2.65 -15.26 5.56
CA PRO A 97 -1.93 -13.99 5.60
C PRO A 97 -1.24 -13.75 6.96
N GLY A 98 -1.86 -14.19 8.06
CA GLY A 98 -1.31 -14.07 9.41
C GLY A 98 0.01 -14.82 9.61
N MET A 99 0.22 -15.94 8.91
CA MET A 99 1.47 -16.72 9.02
C MET A 99 2.66 -15.97 8.41
N LEU A 100 2.47 -15.33 7.25
CA LEU A 100 3.49 -14.50 6.61
C LEU A 100 3.80 -13.24 7.40
N ILE A 101 2.77 -12.60 7.96
CA ILE A 101 2.94 -11.42 8.81
C ILE A 101 3.75 -11.77 10.06
N LYS A 102 3.42 -12.89 10.73
CA LYS A 102 4.13 -13.35 11.93
C LYS A 102 5.60 -13.69 11.66
N HIS A 103 5.91 -14.28 10.50
CA HIS A 103 7.28 -14.60 10.11
C HIS A 103 8.08 -13.38 9.59
N GLY A 104 7.46 -12.20 9.48
CA GLY A 104 8.13 -11.02 8.95
C GLY A 104 8.45 -11.10 7.46
N TRP A 105 7.84 -12.04 6.72
CA TRP A 105 8.05 -12.21 5.27
C TRP A 105 7.27 -11.18 4.44
N VAL A 106 6.88 -10.07 5.05
CA VAL A 106 6.21 -8.97 4.36
C VAL A 106 7.29 -8.01 3.87
N LEU A 107 7.70 -8.17 2.61
CA LEU A 107 8.58 -7.22 1.91
C LEU A 107 7.91 -5.85 1.73
N LEU A 108 7.92 -5.02 2.76
CA LEU A 108 7.45 -3.64 2.65
C LEU A 108 8.60 -2.73 2.20
N PRO A 109 8.33 -1.75 1.31
CA PRO A 109 9.31 -0.73 0.96
C PRO A 109 9.89 -0.06 2.22
N ALA A 110 11.17 0.27 2.20
CA ALA A 110 11.86 0.84 3.37
C ALA A 110 11.18 2.13 3.86
N TRP A 111 10.78 3.02 2.95
CA TRP A 111 10.04 4.24 3.28
C TRP A 111 8.72 3.97 3.99
N TYR A 112 8.02 2.90 3.61
CA TYR A 112 6.72 2.56 4.20
C TYR A 112 6.89 1.99 5.60
N ARG A 113 7.91 1.14 5.82
CA ARG A 113 8.27 0.67 7.16
C ARG A 113 8.68 1.81 8.08
N ALA A 114 9.47 2.76 7.57
CA ALA A 114 9.82 3.95 8.31
C ALA A 114 8.57 4.75 8.70
N LEU A 115 7.67 5.05 7.76
CA LEU A 115 6.42 5.76 8.06
C LEU A 115 5.56 5.02 9.11
N GLN A 116 5.48 3.70 9.03
CA GLN A 116 4.73 2.89 10.00
C GLN A 116 5.34 2.88 11.41
N SER A 117 6.65 3.11 11.56
CA SER A 117 7.28 3.06 12.88
C SER A 117 6.97 4.28 13.75
N TYR A 118 6.56 5.40 13.16
CA TYR A 118 6.30 6.65 13.90
C TYR A 118 4.92 7.27 13.67
N ALA A 119 4.21 6.93 12.59
CA ALA A 119 2.89 7.49 12.29
C ALA A 119 1.76 6.49 12.62
N ALA A 120 0.72 6.95 13.30
CA ALA A 120 -0.49 6.16 13.52
C ALA A 120 -1.25 5.93 12.19
N ARG A 121 -2.28 5.07 12.20
CA ARG A 121 -3.08 4.81 10.98
C ARG A 121 -3.74 6.06 10.42
N ASP A 122 -4.27 6.92 11.28
CA ASP A 122 -4.93 8.16 10.85
C ASP A 122 -3.95 9.19 10.27
N ASP A 123 -2.73 9.21 10.80
CA ASP A 123 -1.62 10.01 10.31
C ASP A 123 -1.17 9.55 8.92
N GLN A 124 -1.01 8.24 8.73
CA GLN A 124 -0.72 7.63 7.43
C GLN A 124 -1.78 7.98 6.38
N ARG A 125 -3.06 8.01 6.77
CA ARG A 125 -4.17 8.43 5.90
C ARG A 125 -4.03 9.89 5.49
N ARG A 126 -3.72 10.79 6.42
CA ARG A 126 -3.52 12.22 6.12
C ARG A 126 -2.37 12.42 5.15
N VAL A 127 -1.26 11.73 5.36
CA VAL A 127 -0.12 11.72 4.41
C VAL A 127 -0.57 11.24 3.04
N ALA A 128 -1.38 10.17 2.96
CA ALA A 128 -1.93 9.69 1.69
C ALA A 128 -2.85 10.72 1.01
N TYR A 129 -3.74 11.39 1.76
CA TYR A 129 -4.60 12.44 1.22
C TYR A 129 -3.80 13.62 0.65
N MET A 130 -2.82 14.11 1.42
CA MET A 130 -1.95 15.21 1.01
C MET A 130 -1.03 14.82 -0.14
N TRP A 131 -0.63 13.55 -0.24
CA TRP A 131 0.16 13.08 -1.36
C TRP A 131 -0.64 13.16 -2.66
N LEU A 132 -1.90 12.74 -2.63
CA LEU A 132 -2.76 12.72 -3.81
C LEU A 132 -3.15 14.12 -4.30
N SER A 133 -3.10 15.13 -3.42
CA SER A 133 -3.31 16.54 -3.82
C SER A 133 -2.06 17.19 -4.42
N LEU A 134 -0.87 16.57 -4.30
CA LEU A 134 0.36 17.13 -4.88
C LEU A 134 0.34 17.11 -6.42
N PRO A 135 0.88 18.17 -7.05
CA PRO A 135 1.11 18.20 -8.48
C PRO A 135 1.93 16.98 -8.93
N PRO A 136 1.62 16.36 -10.09
CA PRO A 136 2.32 15.16 -10.56
C PRO A 136 3.85 15.33 -10.60
N ARG A 137 4.33 16.51 -10.97
CA ARG A 137 5.77 16.83 -11.03
C ARG A 137 6.46 16.73 -9.67
N LEU A 138 5.81 17.18 -8.59
CA LEU A 138 6.35 17.07 -7.23
C LEU A 138 6.35 15.61 -6.77
N ARG A 139 5.29 14.86 -7.07
CA ARG A 139 5.19 13.44 -6.71
C ARG A 139 6.34 12.62 -7.29
N TRP A 140 6.70 12.84 -8.55
CA TRP A 140 7.86 12.18 -9.17
C TRP A 140 9.18 12.50 -8.47
N ARG A 141 9.41 13.76 -8.07
CA ARG A 141 10.65 14.13 -7.36
C ARG A 141 10.76 13.46 -5.99
N PHE A 142 9.67 13.43 -5.23
CA PHE A 142 9.64 12.75 -3.93
C PHE A 142 9.60 11.22 -4.06
N SER A 143 9.10 10.67 -5.17
CA SER A 143 9.07 9.23 -5.37
C SER A 143 10.46 8.65 -5.60
N VAL A 144 11.38 9.41 -6.18
CA VAL A 144 12.78 9.01 -6.39
C VAL A 144 13.62 9.06 -5.11
N ASN A 145 13.33 10.01 -4.20
CA ASN A 145 14.11 10.20 -2.97
C ASN A 145 13.28 9.89 -1.72
N ASP A 146 13.50 8.71 -1.14
CA ASP A 146 12.82 8.27 0.08
C ASP A 146 13.02 9.21 1.26
N ARG A 147 14.20 9.83 1.42
CA ARG A 147 14.44 10.78 2.52
C ARG A 147 13.62 12.06 2.34
N ALA A 148 13.55 12.58 1.12
CA ALA A 148 12.74 13.76 0.82
C ALA A 148 11.25 13.49 1.00
N PHE A 149 10.78 12.28 0.64
CA PHE A 149 9.42 11.84 0.92
C PHE A 149 9.14 11.80 2.43
N LEU A 150 10.03 11.19 3.23
CA LEU A 150 9.85 11.10 4.68
C LEU A 150 9.85 12.48 5.34
N GLN A 151 10.77 13.38 4.96
CA GLN A 151 10.77 14.77 5.45
C GLN A 151 9.47 15.51 5.10
N TRP A 152 8.96 15.34 3.88
CA TRP A 152 7.67 15.91 3.49
C TRP A 152 6.52 15.31 4.32
N ALA A 153 6.52 14.00 4.54
CA ALA A 153 5.53 13.34 5.37
C ALA A 153 5.57 13.86 6.81
N ASP A 154 6.76 14.03 7.38
CA ASP A 154 6.95 14.59 8.73
C ASP A 154 6.40 16.01 8.84
N LEU A 155 6.61 16.86 7.82
CA LEU A 155 6.01 18.19 7.77
C LEU A 155 4.47 18.11 7.74
N VAL A 156 3.89 17.19 6.96
CA VAL A 156 2.43 16.98 6.94
C VAL A 156 1.94 16.56 8.33
N LEU A 157 2.65 15.66 9.02
CA LEU A 157 2.27 15.21 10.34
C LEU A 157 2.41 16.30 11.41
N LEU A 158 3.46 17.12 11.35
CA LEU A 158 3.64 18.26 12.25
C LEU A 158 2.52 19.29 12.08
N THR A 159 2.14 19.60 10.83
CA THR A 159 1.00 20.50 10.58
C THR A 159 -0.31 19.91 11.09
N ALA A 160 -0.49 18.59 11.02
CA ALA A 160 -1.68 17.92 11.50
C ALA A 160 -1.75 17.80 13.03
N GLY A 161 -0.62 17.53 13.69
CA GLY A 161 -0.52 17.36 15.14
C GLY A 161 -0.87 18.64 15.90
N VAL A 162 -0.36 19.78 15.42
CA VAL A 162 -0.69 21.11 15.97
C VAL A 162 -2.20 21.35 15.93
N PHE A 163 -2.86 21.04 14.81
CA PHE A 163 -4.31 21.18 14.69
C PHE A 163 -5.12 20.25 15.61
N VAL A 164 -4.62 19.05 15.90
CA VAL A 164 -5.35 18.09 16.75
C VAL A 164 -5.25 18.48 18.22
N GLU A 165 -4.07 18.90 18.68
CA GLU A 165 -3.88 19.38 20.04
C GLU A 165 -4.69 20.65 20.30
N ASP A 166 -4.70 21.59 19.36
CA ASP A 166 -5.53 22.80 19.43
C ASP A 166 -7.03 22.49 19.45
N VAL A 167 -7.52 21.53 18.64
CA VAL A 167 -8.93 21.14 18.63
C VAL A 167 -9.35 20.48 19.95
N PHE A 168 -8.50 19.61 20.52
CA PHE A 168 -8.81 18.98 21.81
C PHE A 168 -8.77 19.97 22.98
N VAL A 169 -7.81 20.91 22.96
CA VAL A 169 -7.74 22.00 23.94
C VAL A 169 -8.99 22.88 23.83
N TYR A 170 -9.37 23.29 22.62
CA TYR A 170 -10.54 24.14 22.37
C TYR A 170 -11.85 23.44 22.78
N GLN A 171 -11.97 22.14 22.48
CA GLN A 171 -13.16 21.37 22.85
C GLN A 171 -13.27 21.19 24.38
N ARG A 172 -12.13 20.99 25.06
CA ARG A 172 -12.08 20.94 26.53
C ARG A 172 -12.48 22.27 27.15
N GLU A 173 -11.95 23.38 26.65
CA GLU A 173 -12.29 24.73 27.12
C GLU A 173 -13.76 25.08 26.88
N TYR A 174 -14.31 24.72 25.72
CA TYR A 174 -15.73 24.90 25.42
C TYR A 174 -16.65 24.13 26.38
N HIS A 175 -16.31 22.88 26.73
CA HIS A 175 -17.08 22.12 27.71
C HIS A 175 -16.99 22.71 29.11
N LEU A 176 -15.84 23.27 29.49
CA LEU A 176 -15.65 23.94 30.78
C LEU A 176 -16.42 25.27 30.86
N SER A 177 -16.39 26.08 29.80
CA SER A 177 -17.15 27.34 29.75
C SER A 177 -18.66 27.09 29.78
N LYS A 178 -19.14 26.07 29.06
CA LYS A 178 -20.54 25.64 29.08
C LYS A 178 -20.99 25.11 30.45
N ARG A 179 -20.11 24.47 31.21
CA ARG A 179 -20.41 24.08 32.60
C ARG A 179 -20.53 25.29 33.52
N ARG A 180 -19.59 26.24 33.45
CA ARG A 180 -19.68 27.49 34.22
C ARG A 180 -20.96 28.27 33.92
N GLN A 181 -21.34 28.40 32.66
CA GLN A 181 -22.60 29.06 32.28
C GLN A 181 -23.86 28.38 32.85
N ARG A 182 -23.84 27.05 33.07
CA ARG A 182 -24.93 26.33 33.72
C ARG A 182 -24.96 26.53 35.23
N GLU A 183 -23.79 26.66 35.86
CA GLU A 183 -23.67 26.94 37.29
C GLU A 183 -24.03 28.40 37.61
N ASP A 184 -23.70 29.33 36.71
CA ASP A 184 -23.98 30.76 36.83
C ASP A 184 -25.37 31.18 36.33
N SER A 185 -26.17 30.25 35.80
CA SER A 185 -27.59 30.48 35.49
C SER A 185 -28.44 30.08 36.71
N PRO A 186 -28.70 30.99 37.67
CA PRO A 186 -29.57 30.69 38.79
C PRO A 186 -30.95 30.28 38.27
N GLN A 187 -31.54 29.29 38.93
CA GLN A 187 -32.89 28.77 38.71
C GLN A 187 -33.95 29.89 38.80
N SER A 188 -34.10 30.69 37.75
CA SER A 188 -35.12 31.74 37.66
C SER A 188 -36.44 31.25 37.06
N GLU A 189 -36.63 29.94 36.93
CA GLU A 189 -37.86 29.33 36.39
C GLU A 189 -38.50 28.39 37.42
N HIS A 190 -38.85 28.89 38.60
CA HIS A 190 -39.93 28.33 39.40
C HIS A 190 -40.57 29.44 40.24
N THR A 191 -41.35 30.28 39.57
CA THR A 191 -42.45 31.07 40.16
C THR A 191 -43.56 31.21 39.13
#